data_AF-A0A7R9YV19-F1
#
_entry.id   AF-A0A7R9YV19-F1
#
_cell.length_a   1.000
_cell.length_b   1.000
_cell.length_c   1.000
_cell.angle_alpha   90.00
_cell.angle_beta   90.00
_cell.angle_gamma   90.00
#
_symmetry.space_group_name_H-M   'P 1'
#
loop_
_entity.id
_entity.type
_entity.pdbx_description
1 polymer ?
#
loop_
_entity_poly.entity_id
_entity_poly.type
_entity_poly.pdbx_seq_one_letter_code
_entity_poly.pdbx_strand_id
1 'polypeptide(L)'
;MGGDVDEVNGDVNDGVSDIEVVTLLSMAIVDHVCVVDDQVITQAVGEGNVGGSRRCDPAQLKALLSALPEFCTKAGGSSANVARALAAGFGVRVGLVGARGSDEWGALFAASLRRANVNVDRVRQL
;
A
#
# COMPACT_ATOMS: atom_id res chain seq x y z
N MET A 1 -59.85 -11.99 13.47
CA MET A 1 -59.16 -10.69 13.63
C MET A 1 -57.71 -10.96 13.29
N GLY A 2 -57.23 -10.32 12.23
CA GLY A 2 -55.95 -10.58 11.59
C GLY A 2 -54.79 -10.29 12.53
N GLY A 3 -53.76 -11.13 12.44
CA GLY A 3 -52.48 -10.91 13.09
C GLY A 3 -51.63 -9.99 12.22
N ASP A 4 -51.12 -8.93 12.83
CA ASP A 4 -50.01 -8.16 12.29
C ASP A 4 -48.75 -8.66 13.00
N VAL A 5 -48.03 -9.53 12.30
CA VAL A 5 -46.62 -9.82 12.57
C VAL A 5 -45.86 -8.65 11.97
N ASP A 6 -45.29 -7.80 12.83
CA ASP A 6 -44.35 -6.77 12.41
C ASP A 6 -43.18 -7.46 11.69
N GLU A 7 -43.11 -7.23 10.37
CA GLU A 7 -41.97 -7.60 9.54
C GLU A 7 -40.72 -6.98 10.15
N VAL A 8 -39.81 -7.86 10.61
CA VAL A 8 -38.45 -7.50 10.94
C VAL A 8 -37.81 -6.96 9.66
N ASN A 9 -37.74 -5.64 9.54
CA ASN A 9 -37.03 -4.95 8.49
C ASN A 9 -35.62 -5.53 8.42
N GLY A 10 -35.36 -6.25 7.32
CA GLY A 10 -34.08 -6.88 7.05
C GLY A 10 -32.96 -5.84 7.10
N ASP A 11 -31.87 -6.23 7.74
CA ASP A 11 -30.59 -5.55 7.63
C ASP A 11 -30.35 -5.17 6.17
N VAL A 12 -30.30 -3.87 5.91
CA VAL A 12 -29.74 -3.34 4.67
C VAL A 12 -28.27 -3.75 4.71
N ASN A 13 -27.95 -4.86 4.06
CA ASN A 13 -26.58 -5.32 3.91
C ASN A 13 -25.88 -4.33 2.98
N ASP A 14 -25.29 -3.30 3.58
CA ASP A 14 -24.57 -2.18 2.97
C ASP A 14 -23.25 -2.63 2.32
N GLY A 15 -23.22 -3.71 1.54
CA GLY A 15 -22.11 -4.09 0.64
C GLY A 15 -20.70 -4.23 1.24
N VAL A 16 -20.51 -4.02 2.55
CA VAL A 16 -19.26 -4.16 3.29
C VAL A 16 -19.37 -5.40 4.18
N SER A 17 -19.69 -6.55 3.58
CA SER A 17 -19.78 -7.79 4.34
C SER A 17 -18.54 -8.65 4.14
N ASP A 18 -17.72 -8.59 5.21
CA ASP A 18 -16.58 -9.42 5.62
C ASP A 18 -15.19 -9.09 5.06
N ILE A 19 -14.66 -7.93 5.45
CA ILE A 19 -13.20 -7.82 5.62
C ILE A 19 -12.78 -8.62 6.85
N GLU A 20 -11.95 -9.64 6.67
CA GLU A 20 -11.42 -10.49 7.74
C GLU A 20 -10.20 -9.86 8.42
N VAL A 21 -9.36 -9.19 7.63
CA VAL A 21 -8.15 -8.52 8.11
C VAL A 21 -8.10 -7.09 7.62
N VAL A 22 -7.87 -6.15 8.53
CA VAL A 22 -7.58 -4.76 8.18
C VAL A 22 -6.11 -4.49 8.41
N THR A 23 -5.46 -3.94 7.39
CA THR A 23 -4.11 -3.39 7.50
C THR A 23 -4.17 -1.87 7.54
N LEU A 24 -3.22 -1.25 8.25
CA LEU A 24 -3.14 0.19 8.43
C LEU A 24 -1.79 0.72 7.94
N LEU A 25 -1.83 1.85 7.23
CA LEU A 25 -0.66 2.67 6.92
C LEU A 25 -0.99 4.15 7.05
N SER A 26 0.00 4.97 7.37
CA SER A 26 -0.17 6.43 7.45
C SER A 26 -0.27 7.04 6.06
N MET A 27 0.68 6.73 5.18
CA MET A 27 0.78 7.22 3.81
C MET A 27 1.26 6.12 2.88
N ALA A 28 0.68 6.07 1.68
CA ALA A 28 1.07 5.14 0.63
C ALA A 28 2.56 5.32 0.32
N ILE A 29 3.27 4.20 0.22
CA ILE A 29 4.69 4.16 -0.14
C ILE A 29 4.79 3.54 -1.53
N VAL A 30 5.60 4.15 -2.38
CA VAL A 30 6.00 3.62 -3.68
C VAL A 30 7.48 3.28 -3.60
N ASP A 31 7.82 2.05 -3.96
CA ASP A 31 9.20 1.58 -3.98
C ASP A 31 9.78 1.80 -5.38
N HIS A 32 10.87 2.57 -5.45
CA HIS A 32 11.77 2.57 -6.60
C HIS A 32 12.90 1.59 -6.33
N VAL A 33 13.02 0.56 -7.16
CA VAL A 33 13.96 -0.54 -6.95
C VAL A 33 14.89 -0.66 -8.15
N CYS A 34 16.19 -0.69 -7.88
CA CYS A 34 17.23 -0.92 -8.87
C CYS A 34 18.28 -1.88 -8.31
N VAL A 35 19.09 -2.43 -9.21
CA VAL A 35 20.30 -3.18 -8.86
C VAL A 35 21.48 -2.25 -9.02
N VAL A 36 22.34 -2.21 -8.02
CA VAL A 36 23.53 -1.36 -7.97
C VAL A 36 24.71 -2.16 -7.42
N ASP A 37 25.94 -1.69 -7.66
CA ASP A 37 27.14 -2.25 -7.05
C ASP A 37 27.42 -1.67 -5.65
N ASP A 38 28.37 -2.28 -4.95
CA ASP A 38 28.77 -1.86 -3.61
C ASP A 38 29.35 -0.44 -3.56
N GLN A 39 29.90 0.04 -4.69
CA GLN A 39 30.46 1.38 -4.80
C GLN A 39 29.33 2.43 -4.76
N VAL A 40 28.24 2.21 -5.49
CA VAL A 40 27.06 3.09 -5.45
C VAL A 40 26.42 3.10 -4.05
N ILE A 41 26.32 1.94 -3.39
CA ILE A 41 25.82 1.85 -2.01
C ILE A 41 26.72 2.67 -1.06
N THR A 42 28.04 2.46 -1.13
CA THR A 42 29.00 3.18 -0.29
C THR A 42 28.93 4.70 -0.50
N GLN A 43 28.77 5.15 -1.74
CA GLN A 43 28.63 6.58 -2.07
C GLN A 43 27.31 7.18 -1.58
N ALA A 44 26.20 6.47 -1.75
CA ALA A 44 24.87 6.96 -1.38
C ALA A 44 24.65 6.97 0.14
N VAL A 45 25.27 6.02 0.84
CA VAL A 45 24.75 5.49 2.10
C VAL A 45 25.85 5.25 3.14
N GLY A 46 27.13 5.36 2.74
CA GLY A 46 28.31 5.22 3.59
C GLY A 46 28.83 3.79 3.68
N GLU A 47 30.15 3.64 3.83
CA GLU A 47 30.82 2.33 3.92
C GLU A 47 30.29 1.48 5.09
N GLY A 48 30.12 0.18 4.87
CA GLY A 48 29.61 -0.76 5.86
C GLY A 48 28.12 -0.63 6.18
N ASN A 49 27.41 0.36 5.61
CA ASN A 49 25.98 0.58 5.89
C ASN A 49 25.07 -0.12 4.88
N VAL A 50 25.28 -1.42 4.67
CA VAL A 50 24.45 -2.25 3.81
C VAL A 50 23.17 -2.68 4.55
N GLY A 51 22.02 -2.45 3.93
CA GLY A 51 20.71 -2.80 4.48
C GLY A 51 20.08 -1.72 5.39
N GLY A 52 18.95 -2.08 6.00
CA GLY A 52 18.17 -1.18 6.86
C GLY A 52 17.26 -0.21 6.10
N SER A 53 16.66 0.73 6.84
CA SER A 53 15.78 1.77 6.32
C SER A 53 16.15 3.10 6.96
N ARG A 54 16.37 4.12 6.13
CA ARG A 54 16.68 5.48 6.59
C ARG A 54 15.65 6.44 6.05
N ARG A 55 15.24 7.39 6.90
CA ARG A 55 14.43 8.51 6.46
C ARG A 55 15.31 9.43 5.61
N CYS A 56 14.75 9.92 4.52
CA CYS A 56 15.36 10.96 3.71
C CYS A 56 14.35 12.09 3.51
N ASP A 57 14.84 13.31 3.41
CA ASP A 57 14.04 14.45 2.98
C ASP A 57 13.89 14.47 1.44
N PRO A 58 13.03 15.36 0.88
CA PRO A 58 12.83 15.42 -0.56
C PRO A 58 14.08 15.74 -1.38
N ALA A 59 15.02 16.54 -0.85
CA ALA A 59 16.26 16.89 -1.56
C ALA A 59 17.21 15.69 -1.60
N GLN A 60 17.34 14.98 -0.49
CA GLN A 60 18.09 13.73 -0.40
C GLN A 60 17.50 12.66 -1.33
N LEU A 61 16.17 12.49 -1.35
CA LEU A 61 15.51 11.55 -2.26
C LEU A 61 15.81 11.90 -3.72
N LYS A 62 15.69 13.17 -4.10
CA LYS A 62 15.98 13.63 -5.47
C LYS A 62 17.44 13.38 -5.85
N ALA A 63 18.38 13.66 -4.94
CA ALA A 63 19.80 13.40 -5.17
C ALA A 63 20.08 11.90 -5.36
N LEU A 64 19.48 11.04 -4.52
CA LEU A 64 19.58 9.58 -4.66
C LEU A 64 19.04 9.12 -6.01
N LEU A 65 17.80 9.48 -6.35
CA LEU A 65 17.18 9.08 -7.61
C LEU A 65 17.93 9.58 -8.85
N SER A 66 18.61 10.73 -8.76
CA SER A 66 19.42 11.28 -9.87
C SER A 66 20.76 10.57 -10.05
N ALA A 67 21.27 9.93 -9.00
CA ALA A 67 22.54 9.19 -9.01
C ALA A 67 22.36 7.70 -9.36
N LEU A 68 21.14 7.18 -9.24
CA LEU A 68 20.81 5.80 -9.57
C LEU A 68 20.66 5.61 -11.08
N PRO A 69 20.92 4.40 -11.59
CA PRO A 69 20.60 4.03 -12.97
C PRO A 69 19.07 3.92 -13.14
N GLU A 70 18.62 3.21 -14.17
CA GLU A 70 17.19 2.88 -14.32
C GLU A 70 16.65 2.09 -13.12
N PHE A 71 15.43 2.43 -12.69
CA PHE A 71 14.75 1.78 -11.59
C PHE A 71 13.34 1.34 -11.98
N CYS A 72 12.91 0.22 -11.41
CA CYS A 72 11.54 -0.25 -11.50
C CYS A 72 10.70 0.35 -10.38
N THR A 73 9.54 0.89 -10.73
CA THR A 73 8.61 1.48 -9.75
C THR A 73 7.45 0.54 -9.46
N LYS A 74 7.14 0.33 -8.17
CA LYS A 74 6.02 -0.51 -7.74
C LYS A 74 5.39 -0.03 -6.44
N ALA A 75 4.15 -0.44 -6.17
CA ALA A 75 3.52 -0.17 -4.89
C ALA A 75 4.29 -0.85 -3.76
N GLY A 76 4.70 -0.09 -2.76
CA GLY A 76 5.54 -0.53 -1.65
C GLY A 76 4.84 -0.48 -0.31
N GLY A 77 5.64 -0.39 0.75
CA GLY A 77 5.18 -0.27 2.13
C GLY A 77 4.86 -1.63 2.78
N SER A 78 5.39 -1.83 3.99
CA SER A 78 5.29 -3.12 4.70
C SER A 78 3.86 -3.61 4.88
N SER A 79 2.97 -2.79 5.48
CA SER A 79 1.56 -3.16 5.69
C SER A 79 0.82 -3.46 4.39
N ALA A 80 1.09 -2.69 3.33
CA ALA A 80 0.45 -2.88 2.03
C ALA A 80 0.96 -4.16 1.34
N ASN A 81 2.24 -4.49 1.47
CA ASN A 81 2.81 -5.73 0.98
C ASN A 81 2.19 -6.94 1.69
N VAL A 82 2.01 -6.86 3.02
CA VAL A 82 1.29 -7.90 3.80
C VAL A 82 -0.15 -8.02 3.32
N ALA A 83 -0.85 -6.91 3.10
CA ALA A 83 -2.21 -6.92 2.60
C ALA A 83 -2.34 -7.64 1.25
N ARG A 84 -1.45 -7.32 0.30
CA ARG A 84 -1.41 -7.99 -1.01
C ARG A 84 -1.10 -9.48 -0.88
N ALA A 85 -0.15 -9.84 -0.02
CA ALA A 85 0.24 -11.24 0.16
C ALA A 85 -0.93 -12.06 0.74
N LEU A 86 -1.60 -11.55 1.77
CA LEU A 86 -2.77 -12.19 2.37
C LEU A 86 -3.93 -12.33 1.38
N ALA A 87 -4.24 -11.26 0.64
CA ALA A 87 -5.36 -11.29 -0.31
C ALA A 87 -5.07 -12.16 -1.54
N ALA A 88 -3.99 -11.89 -2.27
CA ALA A 88 -3.69 -12.60 -3.53
C ALA A 88 -3.05 -13.98 -3.32
N GLY A 89 -2.27 -14.16 -2.25
CA GLY A 89 -1.54 -15.40 -1.97
C GLY A 89 -2.31 -16.39 -1.12
N PHE A 90 -3.17 -15.90 -0.20
CA PHE A 90 -3.89 -16.75 0.76
C PHE A 90 -5.41 -16.65 0.65
N GLY A 91 -5.95 -15.81 -0.25
CA GLY A 91 -7.40 -15.68 -0.46
C GLY A 91 -8.15 -15.00 0.68
N VAL A 92 -7.45 -14.34 1.60
CA VAL A 92 -8.05 -13.64 2.75
C VAL A 92 -8.73 -12.36 2.27
N ARG A 93 -9.93 -12.05 2.79
CA ARG A 93 -10.60 -10.77 2.48
C ARG A 93 -9.93 -9.66 3.28
N VAL A 94 -9.04 -8.91 2.63
CA VAL A 94 -8.25 -7.85 3.27
C VAL A 94 -8.72 -6.46 2.89
N GLY A 95 -8.84 -5.59 3.87
CA GLY A 95 -9.04 -4.16 3.70
C GLY A 95 -7.77 -3.38 4.07
N LEU A 96 -7.56 -2.25 3.42
CA LEU A 96 -6.52 -1.29 3.78
C LEU A 96 -7.15 0.05 4.17
N VAL A 97 -6.68 0.60 5.30
CA VAL A 97 -6.96 1.96 5.73
C VAL A 97 -5.68 2.78 5.64
N GLY A 98 -5.78 4.01 5.14
CA GLY A 98 -4.65 4.93 5.08
C GLY A 98 -4.91 6.11 4.15
N ALA A 99 -3.84 6.73 3.68
CA ALA A 99 -3.91 7.83 2.73
C ALA A 99 -2.94 7.64 1.56
N ARG A 100 -3.22 8.26 0.41
CA ARG A 100 -2.40 8.27 -0.80
C ARG A 100 -2.42 9.65 -1.46
N GLY A 101 -1.40 9.94 -2.26
CA GLY A 101 -1.39 11.15 -3.09
C GLY A 101 -2.50 11.14 -4.15
N SER A 102 -2.84 12.35 -4.60
CA SER A 102 -3.72 12.61 -5.75
C SER A 102 -3.04 12.52 -7.12
N ASP A 103 -1.76 12.11 -7.13
CA ASP A 103 -0.89 12.00 -8.29
C ASP A 103 -0.88 10.59 -8.92
N GLU A 104 -0.07 10.42 -9.98
CA GLU A 104 0.10 9.12 -10.64
C GLU A 104 0.63 8.02 -9.71
N TRP A 105 1.40 8.38 -8.69
CA TRP A 105 1.96 7.45 -7.71
C TRP A 105 0.89 6.90 -6.78
N GLY A 106 -0.01 7.76 -6.31
CA GLY A 106 -1.20 7.36 -5.58
C GLY A 106 -2.12 6.47 -6.43
N ALA A 107 -2.31 6.81 -7.71
CA ALA A 107 -3.09 5.99 -8.63
C ALA A 107 -2.46 4.60 -8.85
N LEU A 108 -1.14 4.54 -9.08
CA LEU A 108 -0.37 3.30 -9.21
C LEU A 108 -0.50 2.43 -7.97
N PHE A 109 -0.38 3.03 -6.78
CA PHE A 109 -0.52 2.34 -5.50
C PHE A 109 -1.91 1.68 -5.35
N ALA A 110 -2.98 2.45 -5.53
CA ALA A 110 -4.34 1.95 -5.39
C ALA A 110 -4.67 0.87 -6.43
N ALA A 111 -4.24 1.05 -7.68
CA ALA A 111 -4.44 0.07 -8.74
C ALA A 111 -3.71 -1.25 -8.45
N SER A 112 -2.49 -1.19 -7.90
CA SER A 112 -1.74 -2.38 -7.48
C SER A 112 -2.45 -3.18 -6.41
N LEU A 113 -2.99 -2.52 -5.39
CA LEU A 113 -3.74 -3.19 -4.31
C LEU A 113 -5.05 -3.79 -4.79
N ARG A 114 -5.81 -3.08 -5.63
CA ARG A 114 -7.05 -3.62 -6.22
C ARG A 114 -6.79 -4.86 -7.07
N ARG A 115 -5.72 -4.87 -7.88
CA ARG A 115 -5.32 -6.07 -8.65
C ARG A 115 -4.96 -7.27 -7.77
N ALA A 116 -4.56 -7.02 -6.53
CA ALA A 116 -4.30 -8.05 -5.53
C ALA A 116 -5.53 -8.40 -4.68
N ASN A 117 -6.73 -7.95 -5.07
CA ASN A 117 -8.00 -8.15 -4.35
C ASN A 117 -8.04 -7.54 -2.94
N VAL A 118 -7.26 -6.48 -2.67
CA VAL A 118 -7.35 -5.71 -1.42
C VAL A 118 -8.43 -4.62 -1.58
N ASN A 119 -9.37 -4.54 -0.63
CA ASN A 119 -10.32 -3.43 -0.57
C ASN A 119 -9.60 -2.16 -0.13
N VAL A 120 -9.68 -1.11 -0.96
CA VAL A 120 -9.01 0.19 -0.73
C VAL A 120 -10.00 1.35 -0.62
N ASP A 121 -11.28 1.09 -0.37
CA ASP A 121 -12.32 2.12 -0.31
C ASP A 121 -12.09 3.09 0.87
N ARG A 122 -11.34 2.63 1.87
CA ARG A 122 -10.93 3.42 3.04
C ARG A 122 -9.51 3.99 2.93
N VAL A 123 -8.90 3.97 1.75
CA VAL A 123 -7.65 4.68 1.46
C VAL A 123 -7.97 6.06 0.89
N ARG A 124 -7.83 7.10 1.72
CA ARG A 124 -8.17 8.48 1.34
C ARG A 124 -7.15 9.05 0.36
N GLN A 125 -7.64 9.79 -0.63
CA GLN A 125 -6.80 10.60 -1.50
C GLN A 125 -6.61 11.98 -0.86
N LEU A 126 -5.36 12.46 -0.80
CA LEU A 126 -4.99 13.78 -0.28
C LEU A 126 -4.71 14.78 -1.41
#